data_AF-A0A954LR97-F1
#
_entry.id   AF-A0A954LR97-F1
#
_cell.length_a   1.000
_cell.length_b   1.000
_cell.length_c   1.000
_cell.angle_alpha   90.00
_cell.angle_beta   90.00
_cell.angle_gamma   90.00
#
_symmetry.space_group_name_H-M   'P 1'
#
loop_
_entity.id
_entity.type
_entity.pdbx_description
1 polymer ?
#
loop_
_entity_poly.entity_id
_entity_poly.type
_entity_poly.pdbx_seq_one_letter_code
_entity_poly.pdbx_strand_id
1 'polypeptide(L)'
;MMSSSENRLSVPRPSTASRGSVPRAAPAQLGTPVRDLAEEQFADLPVVRELLQNKEGMLVGYAESLIVEQVERLKHQQHLIANEQQCQRQQVNQALGVLKTTENQLQQISGYRNQLANAIQQIQIELQFECRRTAIEEAASRRTSDDIDQFPRPIRWVYCGYGFMKQWCQARFHLPRFRTHRSGVLRTPRRGQEWRLVSSLTRRPTTGQPSEKQIQLQNTLSQRRHELQTADQNFDRAQHSQQQEKQNITTQQRKLDRISRRNQQVHAILQTLRKAASQSELSYAGDGHLITFAPARSGKGTGVVIPNLLTYPGSTVVIDLKGTNYAVTARARRQLGQQVGLIDPFNLLEKMGVPSTVGGINPFDLIDIRNPECVDAARALAAAIVPPPAETSEVYLYDGAQELLVGFMLHVLHAENPNRHCLDSVRKLINQAGDDWNALLKKMSRSWKANGVIASSANSFLQQSENL
;
A
#
# COMPACT_ATOMS: atom_id res chain seq x y z
N MET A 1 -85.12 17.16 31.44
CA MET A 1 -84.49 15.81 31.51
C MET A 1 -83.15 15.85 30.79
N MET A 2 -82.33 14.80 30.92
CA MET A 2 -80.86 14.82 30.74
C MET A 2 -80.37 14.85 29.28
N SER A 3 -79.05 15.08 29.13
CA SER A 3 -78.15 14.70 28.01
C SER A 3 -78.27 15.51 26.69
N SER A 4 -77.18 15.78 25.94
CA SER A 4 -75.73 15.61 26.22
C SER A 4 -74.86 16.39 25.22
N SER A 5 -73.69 16.84 25.69
CA SER A 5 -72.40 17.07 24.98
C SER A 5 -72.35 17.33 23.46
N GLU A 6 -71.62 18.39 23.07
CA GLU A 6 -70.25 18.21 22.56
C GLU A 6 -69.41 19.49 22.56
N ASN A 7 -68.10 19.35 22.79
CA ASN A 7 -67.13 20.45 22.92
C ASN A 7 -66.53 20.84 21.55
N ARG A 8 -66.51 22.14 21.23
CA ARG A 8 -65.56 22.71 20.24
C ARG A 8 -64.84 23.91 20.84
N LEU A 9 -63.58 23.73 21.22
CA LEU A 9 -62.69 24.81 21.60
C LEU A 9 -62.19 25.56 20.35
N SER A 10 -62.40 26.86 20.33
CA SER A 10 -62.02 27.77 19.25
C SER A 10 -60.58 28.26 19.40
N VAL A 11 -59.81 28.24 18.30
CA VAL A 11 -58.42 28.74 18.24
C VAL A 11 -58.37 30.27 18.13
N PRO A 12 -57.59 30.99 18.96
CA PRO A 12 -57.27 32.40 18.74
C PRO A 12 -56.11 32.55 17.74
N ARG A 13 -56.19 33.52 16.83
CA ARG A 13 -55.10 33.85 15.88
C ARG A 13 -54.02 34.72 16.56
N PRO A 14 -52.72 34.55 16.26
CA PRO A 14 -51.68 35.50 16.66
C PRO A 14 -51.69 36.76 15.77
N SER A 15 -51.31 37.89 16.37
CA SER A 15 -51.22 39.21 15.74
C SER A 15 -49.99 39.38 14.85
N THR A 16 -50.12 40.19 13.80
CA THR A 16 -49.05 40.56 12.85
C THR A 16 -48.02 41.51 13.46
N ALA A 17 -46.73 41.17 13.35
CA ALA A 17 -45.62 42.10 13.54
C ALA A 17 -44.58 41.97 12.40
N SER A 18 -44.02 43.11 12.02
CA SER A 18 -43.21 43.40 10.82
C SER A 18 -42.10 42.40 10.44
N ARG A 19 -42.01 42.06 9.14
CA ARG A 19 -40.82 41.47 8.50
C ARG A 19 -39.70 42.52 8.36
N GLY A 20 -38.63 42.40 9.14
CA GLY A 20 -37.34 43.01 8.84
C GLY A 20 -36.49 42.06 7.99
N SER A 21 -36.01 42.52 6.83
CA SER A 21 -35.19 41.71 5.92
C SER A 21 -33.74 41.62 6.39
N VAL A 22 -33.29 40.44 6.79
CA VAL A 22 -31.86 40.16 7.05
C VAL A 22 -31.12 40.09 5.70
N PRO A 23 -29.96 40.77 5.54
CA PRO A 23 -29.20 40.72 4.30
C PRO A 23 -28.60 39.33 4.08
N ARG A 24 -28.76 38.82 2.85
CA ARG A 24 -28.24 37.51 2.41
C ARG A 24 -26.73 37.59 2.25
N ALA A 25 -25.98 37.28 3.31
CA ALA A 25 -24.53 37.24 3.28
C ALA A 25 -24.03 36.22 2.24
N ALA A 26 -23.03 36.60 1.44
CA ALA A 26 -22.47 35.76 0.39
C ALA A 26 -21.71 34.54 0.98
N PRO A 27 -21.61 33.40 0.26
CA PRO A 27 -20.95 32.21 0.78
C PRO A 27 -19.45 32.44 1.03
N ALA A 28 -18.99 32.20 2.25
CA ALA A 28 -17.57 32.18 2.58
C ALA A 28 -16.93 30.87 2.07
N GLN A 29 -15.83 30.99 1.32
CA GLN A 29 -15.15 29.87 0.67
C GLN A 29 -14.52 28.91 1.69
N LEU A 30 -14.58 27.59 1.43
CA LEU A 30 -13.92 26.57 2.26
C LEU A 30 -12.39 26.72 2.22
N GLY A 31 -11.73 26.40 3.34
CA GLY A 31 -10.27 26.42 3.47
C GLY A 31 -9.67 25.08 3.89
N THR A 32 -8.52 24.76 3.27
CA THR A 32 -7.49 23.78 3.66
C THR A 32 -7.87 22.28 3.78
N PRO A 33 -7.95 21.57 4.93
CA PRO A 33 -7.60 20.14 5.03
C PRO A 33 -8.13 19.14 3.98
N VAL A 34 -9.39 19.22 3.53
CA VAL A 34 -9.92 18.32 2.46
C VAL A 34 -9.29 18.62 1.11
N ARG A 35 -9.02 19.91 0.84
CA ARG A 35 -8.28 20.38 -0.32
C ARG A 35 -6.82 19.95 -0.24
N ASP A 36 -6.18 20.04 0.92
CA ASP A 36 -4.76 19.68 1.07
C ASP A 36 -4.54 18.16 0.90
N LEU A 37 -5.44 17.33 1.44
CA LEU A 37 -5.49 15.88 1.20
C LEU A 37 -5.75 15.51 -0.28
N ALA A 38 -6.55 16.32 -0.98
CA ALA A 38 -6.79 16.14 -2.42
C ALA A 38 -5.62 16.65 -3.29
N GLU A 39 -4.93 17.71 -2.86
CA GLU A 39 -3.76 18.28 -3.53
C GLU A 39 -2.51 17.39 -3.35
N GLU A 40 -2.28 16.76 -2.17
CA GLU A 40 -1.14 15.85 -1.97
C GLU A 40 -1.26 14.49 -2.67
N GLN A 41 -2.48 13.94 -2.83
CA GLN A 41 -2.67 12.57 -3.32
C GLN A 41 -3.37 12.45 -4.69
N PHE A 42 -4.08 13.49 -5.16
CA PHE A 42 -4.99 13.37 -6.30
C PHE A 42 -4.99 14.58 -7.27
N ALA A 43 -4.05 15.53 -7.14
CA ALA A 43 -4.01 16.78 -7.92
C ALA A 43 -4.00 16.63 -9.46
N ASP A 44 -3.52 15.49 -9.97
CA ASP A 44 -3.45 15.21 -11.41
C ASP A 44 -4.81 14.81 -12.03
N LEU A 45 -5.82 14.53 -11.21
CA LEU A 45 -7.16 14.18 -11.68
C LEU A 45 -7.96 15.47 -11.99
N PRO A 46 -8.48 15.65 -13.22
CA PRO A 46 -9.20 16.86 -13.62
C PRO A 46 -10.38 17.22 -12.70
N VAL A 47 -11.03 16.22 -12.11
CA VAL A 47 -12.16 16.38 -11.18
C VAL A 47 -11.79 17.15 -9.90
N VAL A 48 -10.57 16.96 -9.38
CA VAL A 48 -10.09 17.69 -8.19
C VAL A 48 -9.88 19.16 -8.55
N ARG A 49 -9.34 19.43 -9.75
CA ARG A 49 -9.13 20.78 -10.25
C ARG A 49 -10.45 21.54 -10.47
N GLU A 50 -11.51 20.85 -10.89
CA GLU A 50 -12.85 21.41 -11.11
C GLU A 50 -13.60 21.64 -9.78
N LEU A 51 -13.51 20.70 -8.84
CA LEU A 51 -14.03 20.84 -7.46
C LEU A 51 -13.42 22.03 -6.71
N LEU A 52 -12.13 22.30 -6.92
CA LEU A 52 -11.43 23.42 -6.28
C LEU A 52 -11.72 24.80 -6.92
N GLN A 53 -12.39 24.83 -8.08
CA GLN A 53 -12.74 26.07 -8.80
C GLN A 53 -14.14 26.60 -8.48
N ASN A 54 -15.09 25.74 -8.10
CA ASN A 54 -16.46 26.15 -7.75
C ASN A 54 -16.55 26.73 -6.33
N LYS A 55 -16.93 28.00 -6.22
CA LYS A 55 -16.82 28.80 -4.97
C LYS A 55 -18.11 28.97 -4.16
N GLU A 56 -19.24 28.36 -4.56
CA GLU A 56 -20.55 28.65 -3.96
C GLU A 56 -21.26 27.45 -3.32
N GLY A 57 -21.36 27.48 -1.98
CA GLY A 57 -22.63 27.37 -1.25
C GLY A 57 -23.47 26.07 -1.23
N MET A 58 -23.29 25.11 -2.14
CA MET A 58 -24.07 23.86 -2.19
C MET A 58 -23.15 22.63 -2.17
N LEU A 59 -22.80 22.14 -0.97
CA LEU A 59 -21.77 21.09 -0.83
C LEU A 59 -22.22 19.76 -0.21
N VAL A 60 -23.46 19.61 0.25
CA VAL A 60 -23.96 18.30 0.72
C VAL A 60 -24.59 17.51 -0.44
N GLY A 61 -25.73 17.95 -0.97
CA GLY A 61 -26.39 17.24 -2.09
C GLY A 61 -25.62 17.27 -3.41
N TYR A 62 -24.87 18.35 -3.70
CA TYR A 62 -24.09 18.43 -4.94
C TYR A 62 -22.87 17.50 -4.90
N ALA A 63 -22.22 17.35 -3.73
CA ALA A 63 -21.11 16.42 -3.57
C ALA A 63 -21.56 14.96 -3.73
N GLU A 64 -22.70 14.57 -3.16
CA GLU A 64 -23.27 13.23 -3.39
C GLU A 64 -23.55 12.97 -4.87
N SER A 65 -24.19 13.92 -5.56
CA SER A 65 -24.49 13.77 -7.00
C SER A 65 -23.22 13.65 -7.86
N LEU A 66 -22.18 14.45 -7.56
CA LEU A 66 -20.92 14.44 -8.27
C LEU A 66 -20.11 13.16 -7.96
N ILE A 67 -20.12 12.67 -6.72
CA ILE A 67 -19.48 11.41 -6.33
C ILE A 67 -20.16 10.23 -7.03
N VAL A 68 -21.49 10.19 -7.08
CA VAL A 68 -22.25 9.14 -7.80
C VAL A 68 -21.92 9.17 -9.28
N GLU A 69 -21.95 10.35 -9.91
CA GLU A 69 -21.62 10.50 -11.33
C GLU A 69 -20.18 10.06 -11.64
N GLN A 70 -19.20 10.46 -10.81
CA GLN A 70 -17.80 10.10 -11.00
C GLN A 70 -17.53 8.61 -10.70
N VAL A 71 -18.28 7.98 -9.78
CA VAL A 71 -18.26 6.52 -9.59
C VAL A 71 -18.78 5.80 -10.83
N GLU A 72 -19.83 6.30 -11.50
CA GLU A 72 -20.28 5.74 -12.79
C GLU A 72 -19.25 5.96 -13.91
N ARG A 73 -18.62 7.13 -13.99
CA ARG A 73 -17.52 7.38 -14.94
C ARG A 73 -16.34 6.43 -14.70
N LEU A 74 -15.97 6.18 -13.44
CA LEU A 74 -14.91 5.22 -13.07
C LEU A 74 -15.29 3.76 -13.36
N LYS A 75 -16.54 3.35 -13.13
CA LYS A 75 -17.05 2.04 -13.56
C LYS A 75 -16.99 1.87 -15.08
N HIS A 76 -17.37 2.90 -15.83
CA HIS A 76 -17.28 2.89 -17.30
C HIS A 76 -15.82 2.80 -17.78
N GLN A 77 -14.91 3.58 -17.19
CA GLN A 77 -13.47 3.45 -17.46
C GLN A 77 -12.95 2.05 -17.10
N GLN A 78 -13.35 1.47 -15.97
CA GLN A 78 -12.96 0.10 -15.59
C GLN A 78 -13.40 -0.92 -16.65
N HIS A 79 -14.62 -0.79 -17.19
CA HIS A 79 -15.14 -1.65 -18.26
C HIS A 79 -14.32 -1.51 -19.56
N LEU A 80 -13.99 -0.28 -19.97
CA LEU A 80 -13.14 -0.05 -21.15
C LEU A 80 -11.73 -0.66 -20.96
N ILE A 81 -11.13 -0.48 -19.78
CA ILE A 81 -9.81 -1.04 -19.44
C ILE A 81 -9.84 -2.57 -19.40
N ALA A 82 -10.93 -3.18 -18.91
CA ALA A 82 -11.12 -4.63 -18.90
C ALA A 82 -11.22 -5.20 -20.32
N ASN A 83 -11.94 -4.52 -21.22
CA ASN A 83 -12.02 -4.90 -22.64
C ASN A 83 -10.65 -4.80 -23.33
N GLU A 84 -9.89 -3.73 -23.08
CA GLU A 84 -8.51 -3.57 -23.59
C GLU A 84 -7.60 -4.70 -23.06
N GLN A 85 -7.71 -5.03 -21.77
CA GLN A 85 -6.95 -6.12 -21.15
C GLN A 85 -7.30 -7.48 -21.75
N GLN A 86 -8.58 -7.74 -22.04
CA GLN A 86 -9.04 -8.98 -22.68
C GLN A 86 -8.53 -9.09 -24.12
N CYS A 87 -8.59 -8.01 -24.90
CA CYS A 87 -8.04 -7.96 -26.25
C CYS A 87 -6.52 -8.21 -26.24
N GLN A 88 -5.78 -7.55 -25.35
CA GLN A 88 -4.33 -7.73 -25.24
C GLN A 88 -3.95 -9.16 -24.79
N ARG A 89 -4.75 -9.80 -23.91
CA ARG A 89 -4.59 -11.23 -23.55
C ARG A 89 -4.81 -12.16 -24.74
N GLN A 90 -5.82 -11.89 -25.59
CA GLN A 90 -6.06 -12.69 -26.79
C GLN A 90 -4.88 -12.61 -27.76
N GLN A 91 -4.30 -11.42 -27.97
CA GLN A 91 -3.09 -11.24 -28.80
C GLN A 91 -1.89 -12.04 -28.26
N VAL A 92 -1.62 -11.97 -26.95
CA VAL A 92 -0.54 -12.74 -26.31
C VAL A 92 -0.77 -14.25 -26.47
N ASN A 93 -2.01 -14.73 -26.30
CA ASN A 93 -2.34 -16.15 -26.47
C ASN A 93 -2.19 -16.62 -27.93
N GLN A 94 -2.53 -15.77 -28.91
CA GLN A 94 -2.31 -16.05 -30.33
C GLN A 94 -0.81 -16.15 -30.65
N ALA A 95 -0.01 -15.20 -30.17
CA ALA A 95 1.45 -15.20 -30.34
C ALA A 95 2.11 -16.43 -29.69
N LEU A 96 1.68 -16.84 -28.48
CA LEU A 96 2.11 -18.09 -27.85
C LEU A 96 1.76 -19.33 -28.67
N GLY A 97 0.61 -19.33 -29.36
CA GLY A 97 0.23 -20.39 -30.31
C GLY A 97 1.15 -20.46 -31.53
N VAL A 98 1.52 -19.30 -32.10
CA VAL A 98 2.50 -19.22 -33.20
C VAL A 98 3.87 -19.71 -32.73
N LEU A 99 4.34 -19.26 -31.57
CA LEU A 99 5.62 -19.69 -31.00
C LEU A 99 5.67 -21.21 -30.85
N LYS A 100 4.64 -21.84 -30.27
CA LYS A 100 4.55 -23.30 -30.11
C LYS A 100 4.64 -24.04 -31.45
N THR A 101 4.05 -23.49 -32.51
CA THR A 101 4.17 -24.04 -33.87
C THR A 101 5.60 -23.94 -34.41
N THR A 102 6.26 -22.78 -34.24
CA THR A 102 7.67 -22.62 -34.65
C THR A 102 8.62 -23.54 -33.87
N GLU A 103 8.36 -23.77 -32.58
CA GLU A 103 9.17 -24.68 -31.75
C GLU A 103 9.05 -26.14 -32.21
N ASN A 104 7.84 -26.58 -32.57
CA ASN A 104 7.62 -27.91 -33.16
C ASN A 104 8.34 -28.06 -34.51
N GLN A 105 8.28 -27.05 -35.39
CA GLN A 105 9.00 -27.06 -36.68
C GLN A 105 10.51 -27.13 -36.46
N LEU A 106 11.05 -26.37 -35.51
CA LEU A 106 12.47 -26.32 -35.20
C LEU A 106 12.97 -27.67 -34.64
N GLN A 107 12.17 -28.35 -33.80
CA GLN A 107 12.44 -29.73 -33.37
C GLN A 107 12.45 -30.72 -34.55
N GLN A 108 11.49 -30.64 -35.47
CA GLN A 108 11.44 -31.50 -36.66
C GLN A 108 12.67 -31.32 -37.56
N ILE A 109 13.04 -30.06 -37.86
CA ILE A 109 14.24 -29.74 -38.65
C ILE A 109 15.50 -30.23 -37.92
N SER A 110 15.61 -30.05 -36.60
CA SER A 110 16.73 -30.56 -35.81
C SER A 110 16.85 -32.09 -35.87
N GLY A 111 15.73 -32.80 -35.81
CA GLY A 111 15.69 -34.26 -35.96
C GLY A 111 16.19 -34.71 -37.32
N TYR A 112 15.73 -34.06 -38.39
CA TYR A 112 16.15 -34.36 -39.76
C TYR A 112 17.63 -34.04 -40.01
N ARG A 113 18.15 -32.92 -39.50
CA ARG A 113 19.59 -32.58 -39.54
C ARG A 113 20.44 -33.67 -38.88
N ASN A 114 20.04 -34.16 -37.71
CA ASN A 114 20.74 -35.24 -37.01
C ASN A 114 20.72 -36.56 -37.81
N GLN A 115 19.59 -36.89 -38.47
CA GLN A 115 19.51 -38.05 -39.36
C GLN A 115 20.45 -37.92 -40.56
N LEU A 116 20.49 -36.76 -41.21
CA LEU A 116 21.40 -36.48 -42.33
C LEU A 116 22.88 -36.54 -41.92
N ALA A 117 23.24 -35.94 -40.78
CA ALA A 117 24.61 -35.99 -40.25
C ALA A 117 25.06 -37.43 -39.97
N ASN A 118 24.21 -38.25 -39.35
CA ASN A 118 24.47 -39.66 -39.11
C ASN A 118 24.60 -40.46 -40.43
N ALA A 119 23.74 -40.20 -41.41
CA ALA A 119 23.80 -40.85 -42.72
C ALA A 119 25.09 -40.50 -43.48
N ILE A 120 25.49 -39.23 -43.48
CA ILE A 120 26.77 -38.75 -44.03
C ILE A 120 27.94 -39.48 -43.38
N GLN A 121 27.95 -39.60 -42.04
CA GLN A 121 29.01 -40.30 -41.32
C GLN A 121 29.09 -41.78 -41.72
N GLN A 122 27.97 -42.48 -41.85
CA GLN A 122 27.96 -43.89 -42.31
C GLN A 122 28.48 -44.03 -43.75
N ILE A 123 28.04 -43.17 -44.68
CA ILE A 123 28.51 -43.16 -46.07
C ILE A 123 30.02 -42.87 -46.13
N GLN A 124 30.54 -41.97 -45.29
CA GLN A 124 31.98 -41.69 -45.20
C GLN A 124 32.77 -42.90 -44.70
N ILE A 125 32.25 -43.65 -43.72
CA ILE A 125 32.87 -44.88 -43.21
C ILE A 125 32.88 -45.96 -44.31
N GLU A 126 31.76 -46.17 -45.02
CA GLU A 126 31.69 -47.16 -46.10
C GLU A 126 32.60 -46.78 -47.28
N LEU A 127 32.65 -45.51 -47.67
CA LEU A 127 33.57 -45.02 -48.70
C LEU A 127 35.04 -45.21 -48.29
N GLN A 128 35.41 -44.96 -47.03
CA GLN A 128 36.75 -45.26 -46.53
C GLN A 128 37.07 -46.76 -46.57
N PHE A 129 36.08 -47.62 -46.30
CA PHE A 129 36.24 -49.06 -46.38
C PHE A 129 36.45 -49.52 -47.83
N GLU A 130 35.64 -49.04 -48.78
CA GLU A 130 35.76 -49.36 -50.21
C GLU A 130 37.07 -48.85 -50.84
N CYS A 131 37.53 -47.64 -50.46
CA CYS A 131 38.83 -47.13 -50.88
C CYS A 131 40.00 -47.96 -50.34
N ARG A 132 39.88 -48.54 -49.13
CA ARG A 132 40.88 -49.46 -48.59
C ARG A 132 40.81 -50.85 -49.23
N ARG A 133 39.61 -51.36 -49.52
CA ARG A 133 39.40 -52.65 -50.18
C ARG A 133 40.03 -52.68 -51.57
N THR A 134 39.68 -51.72 -52.42
CA THR A 134 40.26 -51.58 -53.77
C THR A 134 41.78 -51.40 -53.75
N ALA A 135 42.32 -50.59 -52.83
CA ALA A 135 43.78 -50.45 -52.68
C ALA A 135 44.49 -51.76 -52.26
N ILE A 136 43.81 -52.65 -51.52
CA ILE A 136 44.31 -53.99 -51.17
C ILE A 136 44.20 -54.94 -52.38
N GLU A 137 43.09 -54.90 -53.11
CA GLU A 137 42.86 -55.71 -54.33
C GLU A 137 43.88 -55.34 -55.44
N GLU A 138 44.19 -54.06 -55.64
CA GLU A 138 45.30 -53.59 -56.49
C GLU A 138 46.67 -54.06 -55.98
N ALA A 139 46.94 -53.95 -54.68
CA ALA A 139 48.22 -54.38 -54.11
C ALA A 139 48.42 -55.91 -54.15
N ALA A 140 47.33 -56.68 -54.21
CA ALA A 140 47.37 -58.13 -54.40
C ALA A 140 47.58 -58.52 -55.87
N SER A 141 46.92 -57.84 -56.81
CA SER A 141 47.04 -58.10 -58.26
C SER A 141 48.36 -57.63 -58.87
N ARG A 142 49.05 -56.66 -58.26
CA ARG A 142 50.41 -56.25 -58.64
C ARG A 142 51.51 -57.21 -58.16
N ARG A 143 51.18 -58.32 -57.48
CA ARG A 143 52.16 -59.38 -57.15
C ARG A 143 52.28 -60.36 -58.30
N THR A 144 53.45 -60.36 -58.94
CA THR A 144 53.86 -61.42 -59.87
C THR A 144 54.06 -62.75 -59.14
N SER A 145 54.11 -63.83 -59.92
CA SER A 145 53.99 -65.23 -59.46
C SER A 145 55.11 -65.74 -58.54
N ASP A 146 56.17 -64.98 -58.31
CA ASP A 146 57.48 -65.53 -57.86
C ASP A 146 57.73 -65.47 -56.34
N ASP A 147 56.78 -64.94 -55.56
CA ASP A 147 56.92 -64.75 -54.09
C ASP A 147 55.93 -65.60 -53.26
N ILE A 148 55.20 -66.52 -53.90
CA ILE A 148 54.12 -67.30 -53.26
C ILE A 148 54.63 -68.53 -52.49
N ASP A 149 55.80 -69.08 -52.84
CA ASP A 149 56.30 -70.37 -52.31
C ASP A 149 57.09 -70.31 -50.99
N GLN A 150 57.27 -69.14 -50.37
CA GLN A 150 58.01 -69.02 -49.09
C GLN A 150 57.16 -68.99 -47.81
N PHE A 151 55.82 -69.16 -47.89
CA PHE A 151 54.96 -69.15 -46.69
C PHE A 151 54.12 -70.42 -46.52
N PRO A 152 54.52 -71.35 -45.61
CA PRO A 152 53.73 -72.53 -45.33
C PRO A 152 52.48 -72.19 -44.48
N ARG A 153 51.32 -72.62 -44.99
CA ARG A 153 49.94 -72.63 -44.39
C ARG A 153 49.04 -71.44 -44.76
N PRO A 154 47.72 -71.68 -44.91
CA PRO A 154 46.78 -70.68 -45.43
C PRO A 154 46.49 -69.57 -44.42
N ILE A 155 47.11 -68.40 -44.62
CA ILE A 155 46.79 -67.16 -43.90
C ILE A 155 45.49 -66.61 -44.50
N ARG A 156 44.38 -66.71 -43.76
CA ARG A 156 43.19 -65.89 -44.03
C ARG A 156 43.48 -64.46 -43.58
N TRP A 157 43.03 -63.47 -44.35
CA TRP A 157 43.25 -62.05 -44.03
C TRP A 157 42.07 -61.48 -43.25
N VAL A 158 42.33 -60.77 -42.15
CA VAL A 158 41.35 -59.91 -41.45
C VAL A 158 42.02 -58.58 -41.10
N TYR A 159 41.49 -57.49 -41.66
CA TYR A 159 42.00 -56.15 -41.42
C TYR A 159 41.27 -55.49 -40.24
N CYS A 160 42.00 -54.91 -39.27
CA CYS A 160 41.41 -54.30 -38.07
C CYS A 160 42.23 -53.09 -37.56
N GLY A 161 42.26 -52.00 -38.33
CA GLY A 161 42.65 -50.68 -37.83
C GLY A 161 41.42 -49.89 -37.36
N TYR A 162 41.48 -49.33 -36.14
CA TYR A 162 40.42 -48.64 -35.36
C TYR A 162 39.44 -49.53 -34.56
N GLY A 163 39.16 -49.10 -33.33
CA GLY A 163 38.44 -49.89 -32.30
C GLY A 163 36.99 -50.23 -32.64
N PHE A 164 36.31 -49.40 -33.44
CA PHE A 164 34.94 -49.65 -33.90
C PHE A 164 34.87 -50.85 -34.87
N MET A 165 35.87 -50.98 -35.76
CA MET A 165 35.97 -52.09 -36.72
C MET A 165 36.15 -53.44 -36.01
N LYS A 166 36.77 -53.42 -34.83
CA LYS A 166 36.91 -54.59 -33.94
C LYS A 166 35.56 -55.10 -33.43
N GLN A 167 34.63 -54.19 -33.08
CA GLN A 167 33.27 -54.54 -32.64
C GLN A 167 32.39 -55.02 -33.81
N TRP A 168 32.45 -54.36 -34.97
CA TRP A 168 31.66 -54.76 -36.14
C TRP A 168 32.06 -56.14 -36.67
N CYS A 169 33.36 -56.43 -36.80
CA CYS A 169 33.83 -57.77 -37.20
C CYS A 169 33.47 -58.87 -36.18
N GLN A 170 33.47 -58.55 -34.88
CA GLN A 170 33.00 -59.49 -33.84
C GLN A 170 31.50 -59.78 -33.94
N ALA A 171 30.68 -58.76 -34.22
CA ALA A 171 29.24 -58.93 -34.41
C ALA A 171 28.90 -59.69 -35.70
N ARG A 172 29.55 -59.37 -36.83
CA ARG A 172 29.22 -59.92 -38.16
C ARG A 172 29.74 -61.33 -38.40
N PHE A 173 30.86 -61.73 -37.77
CA PHE A 173 31.52 -63.03 -37.98
C PHE A 173 31.66 -63.88 -36.70
N HIS A 174 31.00 -63.50 -35.60
CA HIS A 174 31.00 -64.21 -34.31
C HIS A 174 32.40 -64.55 -33.75
N LEU A 175 33.35 -63.63 -33.88
CA LEU A 175 34.74 -63.82 -33.45
C LEU A 175 34.94 -63.59 -31.93
N PRO A 176 35.80 -64.36 -31.24
CA PRO A 176 36.11 -64.15 -29.82
C PRO A 176 36.72 -62.77 -29.47
N ARG A 177 36.74 -62.43 -28.17
CA ARG A 177 37.38 -61.20 -27.67
C ARG A 177 38.92 -61.25 -27.81
N PHE A 178 39.49 -60.38 -28.65
CA PHE A 178 40.94 -60.26 -28.86
C PHE A 178 41.65 -59.34 -27.85
N ARG A 179 42.65 -59.86 -27.12
CA ARG A 179 43.65 -59.05 -26.38
C ARG A 179 44.74 -58.52 -27.33
N THR A 180 45.24 -57.32 -27.07
CA THR A 180 46.30 -56.65 -27.86
C THR A 180 47.55 -56.44 -27.02
N HIS A 181 48.72 -56.84 -27.53
CA HIS A 181 50.03 -56.49 -26.96
C HIS A 181 50.70 -55.35 -27.74
N ARG A 182 51.65 -54.64 -27.10
CA ARG A 182 52.34 -53.44 -27.63
C ARG A 182 53.07 -53.62 -28.97
N SER A 183 53.31 -54.85 -29.42
CA SER A 183 54.00 -55.16 -30.69
C SER A 183 53.04 -55.41 -31.89
N GLY A 184 51.73 -55.23 -31.73
CA GLY A 184 50.78 -55.24 -32.85
C GLY A 184 50.42 -56.62 -33.45
N VAL A 185 50.94 -57.73 -32.92
CA VAL A 185 50.56 -59.09 -33.37
C VAL A 185 49.33 -59.59 -32.61
N LEU A 186 48.36 -60.16 -33.32
CA LEU A 186 47.21 -60.85 -32.73
C LEU A 186 47.41 -62.37 -32.83
N ARG A 187 47.13 -63.10 -31.75
CA ARG A 187 47.10 -64.57 -31.74
C ARG A 187 45.75 -65.06 -31.23
N THR A 188 45.19 -66.07 -31.90
CA THR A 188 43.96 -66.75 -31.46
C THR A 188 44.28 -67.87 -30.46
N PRO A 189 43.33 -68.29 -29.59
CA PRO A 189 43.64 -69.27 -28.53
C PRO A 189 43.81 -70.73 -28.98
N ARG A 190 43.56 -71.08 -30.26
CA ARG A 190 43.75 -72.44 -30.79
C ARG A 190 45.05 -72.52 -31.60
N ARG A 191 45.84 -73.58 -31.34
CA ARG A 191 47.22 -73.75 -31.80
C ARG A 191 47.36 -73.67 -33.33
N GLY A 192 48.33 -72.88 -33.81
CA GLY A 192 48.89 -73.04 -35.16
C GLY A 192 48.60 -71.97 -36.20
N GLN A 193 47.97 -70.84 -35.87
CA GLN A 193 47.76 -69.72 -36.80
C GLN A 193 48.30 -68.40 -36.22
N GLU A 194 49.26 -67.78 -36.93
CA GLU A 194 49.74 -66.42 -36.64
C GLU A 194 48.99 -65.38 -37.47
N TRP A 195 48.56 -64.28 -36.85
CA TRP A 195 47.91 -63.17 -37.53
C TRP A 195 48.77 -61.90 -37.37
N ARG A 196 49.49 -61.54 -38.43
CA ARG A 196 50.29 -60.30 -38.47
C ARG A 196 49.42 -59.11 -38.89
N LEU A 197 49.43 -58.05 -38.08
CA LEU A 197 48.75 -56.80 -38.42
C LEU A 197 49.62 -55.99 -39.39
N VAL A 198 49.17 -55.83 -40.64
CA VAL A 198 49.87 -55.00 -41.62
C VAL A 198 49.58 -53.52 -41.35
N SER A 199 50.52 -52.83 -40.71
CA SER A 199 50.42 -51.40 -40.37
C SER A 199 50.89 -50.44 -41.48
N SER A 200 51.46 -50.96 -42.57
CA SER A 200 52.27 -50.20 -43.54
C SER A 200 51.61 -49.91 -44.90
N LEU A 201 50.27 -49.98 -45.01
CA LEU A 201 49.53 -49.47 -46.17
C LEU A 201 49.07 -48.02 -45.95
N THR A 202 50.04 -47.11 -45.85
CA THR A 202 49.83 -45.65 -45.74
C THR A 202 50.09 -44.89 -47.05
N ARG A 203 50.49 -45.57 -48.13
CA ARG A 203 50.53 -44.96 -49.46
C ARG A 203 49.11 -44.78 -50.00
N ARG A 204 48.76 -43.54 -50.39
CA ARG A 204 47.56 -43.29 -51.20
C ARG A 204 47.64 -44.11 -52.50
N PRO A 205 46.54 -44.72 -52.98
CA PRO A 205 46.53 -45.29 -54.31
C PRO A 205 46.80 -44.18 -55.32
N THR A 206 47.84 -44.35 -56.11
CA THR A 206 48.15 -43.48 -57.25
C THR A 206 47.63 -44.17 -58.52
N THR A 207 46.82 -43.43 -59.27
CA THR A 207 46.38 -43.69 -60.65
C THR A 207 45.40 -44.85 -60.94
N GLY A 208 44.72 -45.43 -59.95
CA GLY A 208 43.54 -46.28 -60.20
C GLY A 208 42.27 -45.45 -60.48
N GLN A 209 41.46 -45.83 -61.47
CA GLN A 209 40.11 -45.24 -61.63
C GLN A 209 39.21 -45.69 -60.47
N PRO A 210 38.38 -44.80 -59.89
CA PRO A 210 37.51 -45.16 -58.79
C PRO A 210 36.47 -46.19 -59.24
N SER A 211 36.18 -47.18 -58.38
CA SER A 211 35.21 -48.22 -58.71
C SER A 211 33.79 -47.66 -58.79
N GLU A 212 32.91 -48.29 -59.56
CA GLU A 212 31.52 -47.86 -59.74
C GLU A 212 30.79 -47.61 -58.41
N LYS A 213 31.01 -48.50 -57.42
CA LYS A 213 30.48 -48.34 -56.05
C LYS A 213 31.07 -47.11 -55.32
N GLN A 214 32.34 -46.78 -55.54
CA GLN A 214 32.93 -45.55 -54.96
C GLN A 214 32.34 -44.28 -55.59
N ILE A 215 32.12 -44.27 -56.91
CA ILE A 215 31.47 -43.16 -57.62
C ILE A 215 30.04 -42.97 -57.08
N GLN A 216 29.27 -44.07 -56.95
CA GLN A 216 27.91 -44.04 -56.41
C GLN A 216 27.87 -43.51 -54.96
N LEU A 217 28.80 -43.96 -54.09
CA LEU A 217 28.93 -43.46 -52.72
C LEU A 217 29.36 -41.99 -52.66
N GLN A 218 30.26 -41.53 -53.53
CA GLN A 218 30.68 -40.11 -53.61
C GLN A 218 29.54 -39.19 -54.09
N ASN A 219 28.76 -39.62 -55.08
CA ASN A 219 27.58 -38.89 -55.54
C ASN A 219 26.53 -38.79 -54.43
N THR A 220 26.23 -39.91 -53.77
CA THR A 220 25.29 -39.95 -52.63
C THR A 220 25.77 -39.08 -51.47
N LEU A 221 27.07 -39.10 -51.15
CA LEU A 221 27.68 -38.25 -50.11
C LEU A 221 27.55 -36.76 -50.45
N SER A 222 27.76 -36.39 -51.71
CA SER A 222 27.68 -35.01 -52.18
C SER A 222 26.24 -34.50 -52.13
N GLN A 223 25.27 -35.34 -52.55
CA GLN A 223 23.85 -35.04 -52.42
C GLN A 223 23.43 -34.86 -50.94
N ARG A 224 23.76 -35.80 -50.05
CA ARG A 224 23.42 -35.69 -48.62
C ARG A 224 24.06 -34.46 -47.95
N ARG A 225 25.26 -34.06 -48.34
CA ARG A 225 25.89 -32.81 -47.87
C ARG A 225 25.12 -31.57 -48.29
N HIS A 226 24.62 -31.53 -49.53
CA HIS A 226 23.80 -30.43 -50.02
C HIS A 226 22.43 -30.37 -49.32
N GLU A 227 21.81 -31.52 -49.08
CA GLU A 227 20.60 -31.64 -48.25
C GLU A 227 20.84 -31.14 -46.82
N LEU A 228 21.96 -31.51 -46.19
CA LEU A 228 22.32 -31.03 -44.84
C LEU A 228 22.54 -29.51 -44.84
N GLN A 229 23.29 -28.97 -45.81
CA GLN A 229 23.50 -27.52 -45.93
C GLN A 229 22.19 -26.74 -46.09
N THR A 230 21.22 -27.31 -46.81
CA THR A 230 19.88 -26.72 -46.96
C THR A 230 19.07 -26.81 -45.64
N ALA A 231 19.19 -27.93 -44.93
CA ALA A 231 18.55 -28.12 -43.62
C ALA A 231 19.15 -27.20 -42.53
N ASP A 232 20.46 -26.93 -42.58
CA ASP A 232 21.16 -25.97 -41.72
C ASP A 232 20.61 -24.56 -41.96
N GLN A 233 20.55 -24.08 -43.21
CA GLN A 233 20.00 -22.77 -43.55
C GLN A 233 18.52 -22.61 -43.10
N ASN A 234 17.72 -23.65 -43.24
CA ASN A 234 16.33 -23.64 -42.79
C ASN A 234 16.21 -23.64 -41.25
N PHE A 235 17.13 -24.30 -40.55
CA PHE A 235 17.21 -24.25 -39.09
C PHE A 235 17.58 -22.85 -38.58
N ASP A 236 18.56 -22.18 -39.20
CA ASP A 236 18.98 -20.83 -38.79
C ASP A 236 17.86 -19.80 -39.02
N ARG A 237 17.11 -19.93 -40.12
CA ARG A 237 15.90 -19.13 -40.38
C ARG A 237 14.81 -19.40 -39.32
N ALA A 238 14.58 -20.65 -38.95
CA ALA A 238 13.61 -21.02 -37.92
C ALA A 238 14.02 -20.51 -36.53
N GLN A 239 15.32 -20.58 -36.17
CA GLN A 239 15.87 -19.99 -34.95
C GLN A 239 15.63 -18.48 -34.89
N HIS A 240 15.94 -17.74 -35.97
CA HIS A 240 15.69 -16.30 -36.04
C HIS A 240 14.20 -15.95 -35.88
N SER A 241 13.32 -16.70 -36.54
CA SER A 241 11.86 -16.52 -36.43
C SER A 241 11.36 -16.76 -35.00
N GLN A 242 11.78 -17.86 -34.36
CA GLN A 242 11.46 -18.17 -32.96
C GLN A 242 11.94 -17.07 -32.00
N GLN A 243 13.16 -16.55 -32.22
CA GLN A 243 13.74 -15.49 -31.38
C GLN A 243 12.99 -14.17 -31.53
N GLN A 244 12.56 -13.82 -32.75
CA GLN A 244 11.74 -12.65 -33.03
C GLN A 244 10.36 -12.75 -32.36
N GLU A 245 9.70 -13.91 -32.42
CA GLU A 245 8.40 -14.12 -31.77
C GLU A 245 8.51 -14.06 -30.24
N LYS A 246 9.58 -14.59 -29.65
CA LYS A 246 9.88 -14.43 -28.20
C LYS A 246 10.03 -12.97 -27.79
N GLN A 247 10.66 -12.13 -28.61
CA GLN A 247 10.78 -10.69 -28.37
C GLN A 247 9.42 -9.96 -28.51
N ASN A 248 8.60 -10.34 -29.49
CA ASN A 248 7.24 -9.84 -29.67
C ASN A 248 6.37 -10.15 -28.44
N ILE A 249 6.30 -11.42 -28.02
CA ILE A 249 5.57 -11.87 -26.82
C ILE A 249 6.03 -11.11 -25.58
N THR A 250 7.34 -10.96 -25.37
CA THR A 250 7.89 -10.19 -24.23
C THR A 250 7.40 -8.73 -24.24
N THR A 251 7.31 -8.13 -25.41
CA THR A 251 6.83 -6.75 -25.58
C THR A 251 5.32 -6.62 -25.34
N GLN A 252 4.53 -7.57 -25.82
CA GLN A 252 3.08 -7.63 -25.57
C GLN A 252 2.75 -7.91 -24.10
N GLN A 253 3.51 -8.80 -23.44
CA GLN A 253 3.36 -9.07 -22.01
C GLN A 253 3.60 -7.81 -21.17
N ARG A 254 4.64 -7.02 -21.47
CA ARG A 254 4.88 -5.73 -20.81
C ARG A 254 3.73 -4.74 -21.00
N LYS A 255 3.04 -4.74 -22.15
CA LYS A 255 1.82 -3.93 -22.37
C LYS A 255 0.67 -4.44 -21.49
N LEU A 256 0.43 -5.76 -21.49
CA LEU A 256 -0.59 -6.40 -20.67
C LEU A 256 -0.39 -6.12 -19.17
N ASP A 257 0.85 -6.14 -18.68
CA ASP A 257 1.16 -5.84 -17.28
C ASP A 257 0.83 -4.38 -16.92
N ARG A 258 1.12 -3.42 -17.82
CA ARG A 258 0.74 -2.00 -17.64
C ARG A 258 -0.78 -1.82 -17.56
N ILE A 259 -1.52 -2.43 -18.49
CA ILE A 259 -3.00 -2.39 -18.50
C ILE A 259 -3.56 -3.03 -17.21
N SER A 260 -2.97 -4.15 -16.78
CA SER A 260 -3.37 -4.87 -15.56
C SER A 260 -3.16 -4.03 -14.30
N ARG A 261 -2.03 -3.31 -14.17
CA ARG A 261 -1.77 -2.37 -13.08
C ARG A 261 -2.79 -1.22 -13.06
N ARG A 262 -3.08 -0.62 -14.21
CA ARG A 262 -4.10 0.45 -14.33
C ARG A 262 -5.49 -0.06 -13.90
N ASN A 263 -5.87 -1.28 -14.27
CA ASN A 263 -7.13 -1.90 -13.84
C ASN A 263 -7.16 -2.12 -12.31
N GLN A 264 -6.06 -2.61 -11.73
CA GLN A 264 -5.93 -2.76 -10.28
C GLN A 264 -6.03 -1.43 -9.52
N GLN A 265 -5.42 -0.36 -10.03
CA GLN A 265 -5.50 0.99 -9.45
C GLN A 265 -6.96 1.51 -9.45
N VAL A 266 -7.65 1.45 -10.59
CA VAL A 266 -9.07 1.85 -10.68
C VAL A 266 -9.94 0.99 -9.76
N HIS A 267 -9.67 -0.32 -9.67
CA HIS A 267 -10.43 -1.19 -8.78
C HIS A 267 -10.20 -0.85 -7.30
N ALA A 268 -8.97 -0.53 -6.89
CA ALA A 268 -8.66 -0.10 -5.52
C ALA A 268 -9.35 1.23 -5.17
N ILE A 269 -9.35 2.20 -6.08
CA ILE A 269 -10.10 3.48 -5.92
C ILE A 269 -11.59 3.20 -5.71
N LEU A 270 -12.19 2.36 -6.57
CA LEU A 270 -13.60 1.96 -6.44
C LEU A 270 -13.90 1.20 -5.14
N GLN A 271 -12.96 0.40 -4.61
CA GLN A 271 -13.12 -0.25 -3.30
C GLN A 271 -13.06 0.76 -2.15
N THR A 272 -12.14 1.72 -2.18
CA THR A 272 -12.05 2.79 -1.17
C THR A 272 -13.30 3.66 -1.16
N LEU A 273 -13.78 4.08 -2.34
CA LEU A 273 -15.02 4.85 -2.47
C LEU A 273 -16.26 4.06 -2.01
N ARG A 274 -16.35 2.76 -2.36
CA ARG A 274 -17.41 1.89 -1.81
C ARG A 274 -17.33 1.75 -0.30
N LYS A 275 -16.14 1.61 0.28
CA LYS A 275 -15.96 1.49 1.72
C LYS A 275 -16.42 2.76 2.43
N ALA A 276 -16.03 3.94 1.93
CA ALA A 276 -16.50 5.23 2.42
C ALA A 276 -18.03 5.38 2.30
N ALA A 277 -18.62 5.00 1.16
CA ALA A 277 -20.07 5.05 0.97
C ALA A 277 -20.86 3.98 1.77
N SER A 278 -20.22 2.87 2.16
CA SER A 278 -20.85 1.77 2.91
C SER A 278 -20.88 1.95 4.42
N GLN A 279 -20.10 2.89 4.96
CA GLN A 279 -20.20 3.26 6.36
C GLN A 279 -21.29 4.31 6.52
N SER A 280 -22.53 3.86 6.75
CA SER A 280 -23.54 4.72 7.36
C SER A 280 -23.01 5.19 8.72
N GLU A 281 -22.74 6.49 8.85
CA GLU A 281 -22.26 7.08 10.10
C GLU A 281 -23.26 6.79 11.22
N LEU A 282 -22.81 6.09 12.26
CA LEU A 282 -23.66 5.74 13.40
C LEU A 282 -23.77 6.94 14.35
N SER A 283 -24.68 7.87 14.03
CA SER A 283 -25.02 9.00 14.88
C SER A 283 -26.01 8.60 15.98
N TYR A 284 -25.67 8.86 17.24
CA TYR A 284 -26.64 8.82 18.35
C TYR A 284 -27.19 10.23 18.60
N ALA A 285 -28.51 10.38 18.54
CA ALA A 285 -29.22 11.66 18.64
C ALA A 285 -30.13 11.77 19.88
N GLY A 286 -29.98 10.87 20.86
CA GLY A 286 -30.72 10.93 22.12
C GLY A 286 -29.99 11.72 23.20
N ASP A 287 -30.68 12.02 24.30
CA ASP A 287 -30.16 12.82 25.42
C ASP A 287 -29.20 12.04 26.36
N GLY A 288 -29.01 10.74 26.11
CA GLY A 288 -28.16 9.88 26.93
C GLY A 288 -26.67 10.24 26.85
N HIS A 289 -25.97 10.16 27.98
CA HIS A 289 -24.53 10.38 28.02
C HIS A 289 -23.76 9.23 27.35
N LEU A 290 -22.71 9.57 26.60
CA LEU A 290 -21.83 8.61 25.94
C LEU A 290 -20.47 8.55 26.62
N ILE A 291 -19.98 7.34 26.87
CA ILE A 291 -18.64 7.06 27.39
C ILE A 291 -17.84 6.24 26.38
N THR A 292 -16.56 6.57 26.18
CA THR A 292 -15.68 5.90 25.20
C THR A 292 -14.45 5.32 25.89
N PHE A 293 -14.38 4.00 25.96
CA PHE A 293 -13.20 3.27 26.44
C PHE A 293 -12.25 3.02 25.28
N ALA A 294 -11.07 3.64 25.30
CA ALA A 294 -10.12 3.57 24.19
C ALA A 294 -8.67 3.77 24.67
N PRO A 295 -7.74 2.83 24.37
CA PRO A 295 -6.32 2.96 24.73
C PRO A 295 -5.64 4.22 24.18
N ALA A 296 -4.44 4.55 24.66
CA ALA A 296 -3.61 5.57 24.00
C ALA A 296 -3.34 5.21 22.52
N ARG A 297 -3.31 6.21 21.64
CA ARG A 297 -3.06 6.07 20.19
C ARG A 297 -4.10 5.23 19.39
N SER A 298 -5.19 4.80 20.00
CA SER A 298 -6.32 4.08 19.36
C SER A 298 -7.18 4.90 18.37
N GLY A 299 -6.88 6.18 18.17
CA GLY A 299 -7.68 7.06 17.32
C GLY A 299 -8.92 7.69 17.97
N LYS A 300 -9.14 7.60 19.29
CA LYS A 300 -10.33 8.21 19.94
C LYS A 300 -10.59 9.69 19.60
N GLY A 301 -9.51 10.46 19.39
CA GLY A 301 -9.60 11.86 18.97
C GLY A 301 -10.14 11.99 17.54
N THR A 302 -9.55 11.27 16.59
CA THR A 302 -9.87 11.34 15.16
C THR A 302 -11.14 10.59 14.77
N GLY A 303 -11.53 9.54 15.50
CA GLY A 303 -12.67 8.68 15.20
C GLY A 303 -13.95 8.94 16.01
N VAL A 304 -13.89 9.76 17.07
CA VAL A 304 -15.07 10.09 17.90
C VAL A 304 -15.13 11.58 18.22
N VAL A 305 -14.10 12.14 18.84
CA VAL A 305 -14.15 13.53 19.36
C VAL A 305 -14.21 14.56 18.21
N ILE A 306 -13.29 14.49 17.26
CA ILE A 306 -13.23 15.42 16.13
C ILE A 306 -14.48 15.31 15.25
N PRO A 307 -14.95 14.12 14.82
CA PRO A 307 -16.21 13.99 14.08
C PRO A 307 -17.40 14.67 14.79
N ASN A 308 -17.62 14.37 16.08
CA ASN A 308 -18.68 15.01 16.85
C ASN A 308 -18.53 16.54 16.91
N LEU A 309 -17.30 17.05 17.06
CA LEU A 309 -17.04 18.50 17.05
C LEU A 309 -17.17 19.16 15.67
N LEU A 310 -17.20 18.39 14.58
CA LEU A 310 -17.45 18.89 13.22
C LEU A 310 -18.93 18.85 12.84
N THR A 311 -19.70 17.89 13.35
CA THR A 311 -21.09 17.64 12.94
C THR A 311 -22.16 18.02 13.97
N TYR A 312 -21.85 17.99 15.28
CA TYR A 312 -22.86 18.26 16.32
C TYR A 312 -23.34 19.73 16.29
N PRO A 313 -24.63 20.00 16.05
CA PRO A 313 -25.13 21.36 15.80
C PRO A 313 -25.35 22.19 17.08
N GLY A 314 -25.38 21.55 18.25
CA GLY A 314 -25.56 22.23 19.54
C GLY A 314 -24.28 22.91 20.05
N SER A 315 -24.37 23.54 21.22
CA SER A 315 -23.21 24.13 21.91
C SER A 315 -22.30 23.06 22.53
N THR A 316 -21.00 23.30 22.58
CA THR A 316 -20.01 22.34 23.11
C THR A 316 -19.00 23.02 24.03
N VAL A 317 -18.78 22.46 25.22
CA VAL A 317 -17.64 22.78 26.08
C VAL A 317 -16.63 21.63 25.96
N VAL A 318 -15.36 21.96 25.68
CA VAL A 318 -14.33 20.95 25.36
C VAL A 318 -13.11 21.14 26.24
N ILE A 319 -12.78 20.14 27.06
CA ILE A 319 -11.54 20.08 27.82
C ILE A 319 -10.43 19.56 26.89
N ASP A 320 -9.68 20.47 26.27
CA ASP A 320 -8.64 20.16 25.28
C ASP A 320 -7.23 20.42 25.82
N LEU A 321 -6.72 19.48 26.63
CA LEU A 321 -5.39 19.54 27.25
C LEU A 321 -4.22 19.66 26.25
N LYS A 322 -4.46 19.49 24.95
CA LYS A 322 -3.43 19.56 23.90
C LYS A 322 -3.68 20.66 22.86
N GLY A 323 -4.81 21.37 22.92
CA GLY A 323 -5.24 22.31 21.87
C GLY A 323 -5.55 21.67 20.51
N THR A 324 -5.44 20.34 20.36
CA THR A 324 -5.59 19.66 19.06
C THR A 324 -7.01 19.68 18.53
N ASN A 325 -8.01 19.64 19.41
CA ASN A 325 -9.41 19.71 19.01
C ASN A 325 -9.74 21.14 18.56
N TYR A 326 -9.29 22.16 19.29
CA TYR A 326 -9.48 23.56 18.89
C TYR A 326 -8.81 23.85 17.55
N ALA A 327 -7.52 23.50 17.40
CA ALA A 327 -6.74 23.74 16.18
C ALA A 327 -7.40 23.15 14.93
N VAL A 328 -7.99 21.95 15.03
CA VAL A 328 -8.67 21.28 13.90
C VAL A 328 -10.10 21.79 13.68
N THR A 329 -10.87 21.99 14.75
CA THR A 329 -12.35 22.13 14.64
C THR A 329 -12.87 23.56 14.78
N ALA A 330 -12.11 24.49 15.38
CA ALA A 330 -12.62 25.83 15.70
C ALA A 330 -13.14 26.61 14.48
N ARG A 331 -12.48 26.48 13.31
CA ARG A 331 -12.94 27.09 12.06
C ARG A 331 -14.26 26.48 11.57
N ALA A 332 -14.38 25.14 11.59
CA ALA A 332 -15.60 24.46 11.16
C ALA A 332 -16.78 24.82 12.06
N ARG A 333 -16.58 24.87 13.40
CA ARG A 333 -17.63 25.32 14.33
C ARG A 333 -18.06 26.78 14.10
N ARG A 334 -17.13 27.68 13.74
CA ARG A 334 -17.50 29.04 13.27
C ARG A 334 -18.29 29.03 11.96
N GLN A 335 -18.00 28.11 11.04
CA GLN A 335 -18.76 27.95 9.78
C GLN A 335 -20.19 27.41 10.01
N LEU A 336 -20.43 26.69 11.12
CA LEU A 336 -21.78 26.36 11.61
C LEU A 336 -22.53 27.57 12.22
N GLY A 337 -21.98 28.78 12.13
CA GLY A 337 -22.56 30.00 12.70
C GLY A 337 -22.34 30.19 14.20
N GLN A 338 -21.50 29.35 14.83
CA GLN A 338 -21.29 29.37 16.28
C GLN A 338 -20.18 30.33 16.70
N GLN A 339 -20.34 30.94 17.87
CA GLN A 339 -19.25 31.65 18.55
C GLN A 339 -18.27 30.63 19.15
N VAL A 340 -16.97 30.79 18.88
CA VAL A 340 -15.94 29.86 19.34
C VAL A 340 -14.87 30.64 20.11
N GLY A 341 -15.02 30.62 21.44
CA GLY A 341 -14.03 31.12 22.40
C GLY A 341 -12.94 30.10 22.70
N LEU A 342 -11.83 30.58 23.25
CA LEU A 342 -10.68 29.79 23.71
C LEU A 342 -10.27 30.28 25.09
N ILE A 343 -10.06 29.38 26.04
CA ILE A 343 -9.42 29.68 27.32
C ILE A 343 -8.09 28.91 27.32
N ASP A 344 -6.99 29.61 27.08
CA ASP A 344 -5.63 29.05 27.01
C ASP A 344 -4.70 29.86 27.91
N PRO A 345 -4.72 29.62 29.24
CA PRO A 345 -3.99 30.43 30.23
C PRO A 345 -2.46 30.25 30.15
N PHE A 346 -1.98 29.33 29.31
CA PHE A 346 -0.56 29.03 29.13
C PHE A 346 -0.05 29.35 27.72
N ASN A 347 -0.89 29.97 26.86
CA ASN A 347 -0.60 30.27 25.46
C ASN A 347 -0.04 29.05 24.70
N LEU A 348 -0.62 27.86 24.93
CA LEU A 348 -0.21 26.61 24.32
C LEU A 348 -0.35 26.65 22.79
N LEU A 349 -1.46 27.22 22.27
CA LEU A 349 -1.69 27.29 20.82
C LEU A 349 -0.78 28.29 20.12
N GLU A 350 -0.48 29.42 20.76
CA GLU A 350 0.51 30.39 20.27
C GLU A 350 1.88 29.73 20.13
N LYS A 351 2.31 28.96 21.14
CA LYS A 351 3.57 28.18 21.13
C LYS A 351 3.61 27.09 20.05
N MET A 352 2.46 26.63 19.56
CA MET A 352 2.36 25.72 18.41
C MET A 352 2.26 26.44 17.05
N GLY A 353 2.27 27.78 17.03
CA GLY A 353 2.07 28.56 15.80
C GLY A 353 0.65 28.51 15.24
N VAL A 354 -0.34 28.12 16.05
CA VAL A 354 -1.76 28.06 15.64
C VAL A 354 -2.39 29.43 15.86
N PRO A 355 -2.86 30.12 14.80
CA PRO A 355 -3.53 31.41 14.96
C PRO A 355 -4.81 31.26 15.80
N SER A 356 -4.80 31.88 16.98
CA SER A 356 -5.90 31.84 17.92
C SER A 356 -6.11 33.21 18.54
N THR A 357 -7.35 33.48 18.96
CA THR A 357 -7.68 34.62 19.81
C THR A 357 -8.04 34.04 21.16
N VAL A 358 -7.10 34.13 22.11
CA VAL A 358 -7.32 33.70 23.49
C VAL A 358 -8.30 34.67 24.14
N GLY A 359 -9.42 34.13 24.63
CA GLY A 359 -10.34 34.86 25.49
C GLY A 359 -9.98 34.66 26.96
N GLY A 360 -10.44 35.58 27.80
CA GLY A 360 -10.50 35.36 29.24
C GLY A 360 -11.90 34.93 29.66
N ILE A 361 -12.01 34.20 30.76
CA ILE A 361 -13.22 34.18 31.58
C ILE A 361 -12.83 34.68 32.96
N ASN A 362 -13.56 35.66 33.48
CA ASN A 362 -13.41 36.10 34.86
C ASN A 362 -14.55 35.44 35.66
N PRO A 363 -14.28 34.51 36.59
CA PRO A 363 -15.34 33.81 37.31
C PRO A 363 -16.26 34.73 38.13
N PHE A 364 -15.81 35.96 38.43
CA PHE A 364 -16.61 36.98 39.12
C PHE A 364 -17.73 37.54 38.26
N ASP A 365 -17.63 37.47 36.93
CA ASP A 365 -18.69 37.89 35.99
C ASP A 365 -19.95 37.02 36.12
N LEU A 366 -19.85 35.86 36.79
CA LEU A 366 -20.96 34.96 37.12
C LEU A 366 -21.70 35.36 38.40
N ILE A 367 -21.17 36.31 39.18
CA ILE A 367 -21.70 36.70 40.50
C ILE A 367 -22.28 38.13 40.42
N ASP A 368 -23.58 38.23 40.11
CA ASP A 368 -24.29 39.51 40.19
C ASP A 368 -24.68 39.82 41.64
N ILE A 369 -23.99 40.76 42.29
CA ILE A 369 -24.29 41.24 43.65
C ILE A 369 -25.69 41.86 43.85
N ARG A 370 -26.47 42.05 42.78
CA ARG A 370 -27.88 42.47 42.84
C ARG A 370 -28.83 41.28 42.94
N ASN A 371 -28.37 40.08 42.59
CA ASN A 371 -29.13 38.84 42.79
C ASN A 371 -29.11 38.47 44.29
N PRO A 372 -30.27 38.22 44.94
CA PRO A 372 -30.32 37.67 46.29
C PRO A 372 -29.46 36.41 46.49
N GLU A 373 -29.31 35.58 45.46
CA GLU A 373 -28.52 34.32 45.45
C GLU A 373 -27.01 34.54 45.20
N CYS A 374 -26.52 35.79 45.20
CA CYS A 374 -25.08 36.08 44.95
C CYS A 374 -24.13 35.39 45.94
N VAL A 375 -24.58 35.13 47.17
CA VAL A 375 -23.85 34.36 48.19
C VAL A 375 -23.70 32.90 47.76
N ASP A 376 -24.74 32.31 47.16
CA ASP A 376 -24.74 30.91 46.72
C ASP A 376 -23.90 30.74 45.45
N ALA A 377 -23.94 31.71 44.53
CA ALA A 377 -23.03 31.78 43.39
C ALA A 377 -21.55 31.92 43.83
N ALA A 378 -21.26 32.75 44.84
CA ALA A 378 -19.93 32.85 45.44
C ALA A 378 -19.50 31.55 46.12
N ARG A 379 -20.42 30.86 46.83
CA ARG A 379 -20.12 29.55 47.46
C ARG A 379 -19.87 28.46 46.42
N ALA A 380 -20.64 28.42 45.34
CA ALA A 380 -20.41 27.49 44.23
C ALA A 380 -19.03 27.72 43.58
N LEU A 381 -18.61 28.98 43.39
CA LEU A 381 -17.27 29.31 42.91
C LEU A 381 -16.18 28.91 43.93
N ALA A 382 -16.40 29.17 45.23
CA ALA A 382 -15.45 28.79 46.28
C ALA A 382 -15.26 27.26 46.33
N ALA A 383 -16.34 26.48 46.27
CA ALA A 383 -16.27 25.01 46.22
C ALA A 383 -15.63 24.46 44.93
N ALA A 384 -15.73 25.19 43.80
CA ALA A 384 -15.02 24.83 42.57
C ALA A 384 -13.51 25.11 42.63
N ILE A 385 -13.07 26.07 43.46
CA ILE A 385 -11.65 26.42 43.67
C ILE A 385 -11.03 25.56 44.79
N VAL A 386 -11.79 25.31 45.86
CA VAL A 386 -11.40 24.51 47.03
C VAL A 386 -12.32 23.27 47.07
N PRO A 387 -12.08 22.25 46.21
CA PRO A 387 -12.89 21.05 46.19
C PRO A 387 -12.79 20.29 47.53
N PRO A 388 -13.85 19.60 47.96
CA PRO A 388 -13.83 18.84 49.20
C PRO A 388 -12.78 17.70 49.14
N PRO A 389 -12.14 17.36 50.27
CA PRO A 389 -11.15 16.30 50.33
C PRO A 389 -11.79 14.92 50.13
N ALA A 390 -10.98 13.95 49.68
CA ALA A 390 -11.42 12.56 49.58
C ALA A 390 -11.52 11.87 50.97
N GLU A 391 -10.84 12.40 51.98
CA GLU A 391 -10.82 11.89 53.35
C GLU A 391 -11.58 12.81 54.29
N THR A 392 -12.34 12.23 55.23
CA THR A 392 -13.26 12.97 56.11
C THR A 392 -12.58 13.69 57.28
N SER A 393 -11.30 13.42 57.53
CA SER A 393 -10.51 13.97 58.64
C SER A 393 -10.19 15.47 58.52
N GLU A 394 -10.08 15.98 57.30
CA GLU A 394 -9.70 17.39 57.04
C GLU A 394 -10.88 18.30 56.69
N VAL A 395 -12.11 17.78 56.57
CA VAL A 395 -13.28 18.50 56.01
C VAL A 395 -13.49 19.89 56.62
N TYR A 396 -13.33 20.02 57.95
CA TYR A 396 -13.48 21.29 58.67
C TYR A 396 -12.51 22.40 58.19
N LEU A 397 -11.32 22.04 57.72
CA LEU A 397 -10.34 23.00 57.16
C LEU A 397 -10.79 23.52 55.80
N TYR A 398 -11.37 22.65 54.98
CA TYR A 398 -11.85 23.00 53.63
C TYR A 398 -13.13 23.83 53.71
N ASP A 399 -14.05 23.49 54.62
CA ASP A 399 -15.26 24.28 54.89
C ASP A 399 -14.89 25.70 55.36
N GLY A 400 -13.99 25.84 56.34
CA GLY A 400 -13.51 27.14 56.81
C GLY A 400 -12.77 27.94 55.73
N ALA A 401 -12.00 27.27 54.87
CA ALA A 401 -11.35 27.91 53.72
C ALA A 401 -12.37 28.40 52.67
N GLN A 402 -13.43 27.64 52.40
CA GLN A 402 -14.52 28.08 51.52
C GLN A 402 -15.29 29.27 52.11
N GLU A 403 -15.61 29.26 53.41
CA GLU A 403 -16.31 30.38 54.08
C GLU A 403 -15.50 31.68 54.06
N LEU A 404 -14.18 31.60 54.26
CA LEU A 404 -13.29 32.75 54.05
C LEU A 404 -13.29 33.23 52.60
N LEU A 405 -13.16 32.30 51.66
CA LEU A 405 -13.04 32.63 50.24
C LEU A 405 -14.31 33.34 49.74
N VAL A 406 -15.50 32.89 50.18
CA VAL A 406 -16.77 33.58 49.96
C VAL A 406 -16.76 34.99 50.56
N GLY A 407 -16.29 35.14 51.80
CA GLY A 407 -16.16 36.45 52.46
C GLY A 407 -15.27 37.43 51.69
N PHE A 408 -14.11 36.98 51.21
CA PHE A 408 -13.20 37.81 50.42
C PHE A 408 -13.73 38.13 49.01
N MET A 409 -14.34 37.16 48.31
CA MET A 409 -14.99 37.38 47.01
C MET A 409 -16.06 38.46 47.11
N LEU A 410 -16.97 38.34 48.08
CA LEU A 410 -18.05 39.30 48.31
C LEU A 410 -17.52 40.65 48.80
N HIS A 411 -16.42 40.68 49.59
CA HIS A 411 -15.76 41.94 49.95
C HIS A 411 -15.23 42.67 48.72
N VAL A 412 -14.51 41.97 47.83
CA VAL A 412 -14.01 42.56 46.57
C VAL A 412 -15.17 43.09 45.72
N LEU A 413 -16.20 42.29 45.49
CA LEU A 413 -17.36 42.67 44.67
C LEU A 413 -18.13 43.90 45.22
N HIS A 414 -18.21 44.06 46.55
CA HIS A 414 -18.96 45.15 47.18
C HIS A 414 -18.15 46.39 47.58
N ALA A 415 -16.84 46.26 47.82
CA ALA A 415 -16.00 47.33 48.39
C ALA A 415 -14.88 47.81 47.46
N GLU A 416 -14.55 47.07 46.40
CA GLU A 416 -13.55 47.47 45.42
C GLU A 416 -14.20 47.99 44.12
N ASN A 417 -13.42 48.76 43.36
CA ASN A 417 -13.81 49.22 42.02
C ASN A 417 -14.05 48.01 41.09
N PRO A 418 -15.05 48.03 40.17
CA PRO A 418 -15.30 46.94 39.22
C PRO A 418 -14.08 46.41 38.46
N ASN A 419 -13.11 47.27 38.12
CA ASN A 419 -11.86 46.87 37.46
C ASN A 419 -10.95 45.95 38.33
N ARG A 420 -11.29 45.76 39.61
CA ARG A 420 -10.63 44.88 40.57
C ARG A 420 -11.44 43.63 40.92
N HIS A 421 -12.61 43.41 40.30
CA HIS A 421 -13.48 42.26 40.58
C HIS A 421 -12.93 40.97 39.96
N CYS A 422 -11.83 40.46 40.51
CA CYS A 422 -11.13 39.30 40.01
C CYS A 422 -10.38 38.53 41.12
N LEU A 423 -9.98 37.29 40.82
CA LEU A 423 -9.25 36.42 41.75
C LEU A 423 -7.88 36.97 42.18
N ASP A 424 -7.23 37.82 41.37
CA ASP A 424 -5.97 38.47 41.78
C ASP A 424 -6.18 39.47 42.94
N SER A 425 -7.30 40.19 42.99
CA SER A 425 -7.63 41.02 44.15
C SER A 425 -7.86 40.18 45.40
N VAL A 426 -8.58 39.06 45.31
CA VAL A 426 -8.76 38.14 46.45
C VAL A 426 -7.42 37.56 46.90
N ARG A 427 -6.57 37.11 45.96
CA ARG A 427 -5.20 36.65 46.27
C ARG A 427 -4.39 37.73 46.99
N LYS A 428 -4.48 39.00 46.57
CA LYS A 428 -3.80 40.13 47.22
C LYS A 428 -4.31 40.38 48.65
N LEU A 429 -5.60 40.21 48.91
CA LEU A 429 -6.17 40.31 50.26
C LEU A 429 -5.69 39.17 51.16
N ILE A 430 -5.73 37.92 50.68
CA ILE A 430 -5.32 36.72 51.43
C ILE A 430 -3.82 36.74 51.79
N ASN A 431 -2.97 37.39 50.98
CA ASN A 431 -1.53 37.49 51.23
C ASN A 431 -1.11 38.75 52.03
N GLN A 432 -2.05 39.47 52.66
CA GLN A 432 -1.70 40.53 53.62
C GLN A 432 -1.19 39.93 54.93
N ALA A 433 -0.36 40.68 55.65
CA ALA A 433 0.24 40.25 56.91
C ALA A 433 0.27 41.39 57.94
N GLY A 434 0.42 41.05 59.22
CA GLY A 434 0.55 42.02 60.30
C GLY A 434 -0.64 42.96 60.42
N ASP A 435 -0.37 44.25 60.55
CA ASP A 435 -1.39 45.28 60.78
C ASP A 435 -2.37 45.43 59.60
N ASP A 436 -1.93 45.24 58.36
CA ASP A 436 -2.78 45.33 57.16
C ASP A 436 -3.86 44.24 57.16
N TRP A 437 -3.49 43.00 57.51
CA TRP A 437 -4.42 41.87 57.64
C TRP A 437 -5.46 42.14 58.74
N ASN A 438 -5.00 42.60 59.90
CA ASN A 438 -5.87 42.96 61.02
C ASN A 438 -6.81 44.13 60.68
N ALA A 439 -6.34 45.11 59.90
CA ALA A 439 -7.16 46.22 59.42
C ALA A 439 -8.20 45.75 58.39
N LEU A 440 -7.84 44.83 57.49
CA LEU A 440 -8.77 44.21 56.53
C LEU A 440 -9.90 43.46 57.25
N LEU A 441 -9.59 42.57 58.19
CA LEU A 441 -10.60 41.82 58.93
C LEU A 441 -11.51 42.76 59.74
N LYS A 442 -10.95 43.81 60.38
CA LYS A 442 -11.72 44.85 61.09
C LYS A 442 -12.60 45.72 60.16
N LYS A 443 -12.23 45.85 58.88
CA LYS A 443 -13.04 46.50 57.84
C LYS A 443 -14.17 45.57 57.38
N MET A 444 -13.88 44.27 57.20
CA MET A 444 -14.86 43.27 56.78
C MET A 444 -15.92 42.99 57.86
N SER A 445 -15.54 42.88 59.14
CA SER A 445 -16.45 42.64 60.27
C SER A 445 -17.54 43.71 60.46
N ARG A 446 -17.38 44.88 59.84
CA ARG A 446 -18.33 46.00 59.87
C ARG A 446 -19.23 46.07 58.63
N SER A 447 -19.11 45.13 57.68
CA SER A 447 -19.83 45.14 56.40
C SER A 447 -21.15 44.37 56.46
N TRP A 448 -22.27 45.09 56.43
CA TRP A 448 -23.61 44.50 56.28
C TRP A 448 -23.98 44.11 54.83
N LYS A 449 -23.06 44.26 53.86
CA LYS A 449 -23.26 43.82 52.47
C LYS A 449 -23.34 42.29 52.38
N ALA A 450 -23.99 41.78 51.33
CA ALA A 450 -24.32 40.37 51.16
C ALA A 450 -24.94 39.73 52.41
N ASN A 451 -25.99 40.36 52.97
CA ASN A 451 -26.71 39.93 54.18
C ASN A 451 -25.81 39.66 55.40
N GLY A 452 -24.71 40.41 55.53
CA GLY A 452 -23.76 40.27 56.64
C GLY A 452 -22.77 39.09 56.51
N VAL A 453 -22.79 38.32 55.41
CA VAL A 453 -21.86 37.19 55.20
C VAL A 453 -20.40 37.62 55.25
N ILE A 454 -20.07 38.80 54.71
CA ILE A 454 -18.71 39.38 54.76
C ILE A 454 -18.28 39.62 56.21
N ALA A 455 -19.18 40.12 57.05
CA ALA A 455 -18.90 40.35 58.46
C ALA A 455 -18.80 39.04 59.25
N SER A 456 -19.69 38.09 59.00
CA SER A 456 -19.68 36.76 59.63
C SER A 456 -18.37 36.03 59.36
N SER A 457 -17.95 35.96 58.10
CA SER A 457 -16.70 35.32 57.66
C SER A 457 -15.46 35.91 58.36
N ALA A 458 -15.37 37.25 58.46
CA ALA A 458 -14.27 37.91 59.17
C ALA A 458 -14.32 37.70 60.69
N ASN A 459 -15.52 37.68 61.30
CA ASN A 459 -15.68 37.47 62.74
C ASN A 459 -15.29 36.04 63.15
N SER A 460 -15.66 35.02 62.36
CA SER A 460 -15.24 33.63 62.60
C SER A 460 -13.71 33.51 62.67
N PHE A 461 -12.99 34.20 61.79
CA PHE A 461 -11.52 34.17 61.78
C PHE A 461 -10.87 34.97 62.92
N LEU A 462 -11.41 36.13 63.27
CA LEU A 462 -10.93 36.90 64.43
C LEU A 462 -11.09 36.08 65.72
N GLN A 463 -12.25 35.43 65.93
CA GLN A 463 -12.49 34.57 67.08
C GLN A 463 -11.54 33.35 67.14
N GLN A 464 -11.19 32.75 66.00
CA GLN A 464 -10.19 31.67 65.98
C GLN A 464 -8.79 32.17 66.35
N SER A 465 -8.41 33.39 65.93
CA SER A 465 -7.10 33.97 66.26
C SER A 465 -6.93 34.41 67.72
N GLU A 466 -8.03 34.64 68.45
CA GLU A 466 -8.00 34.95 69.90
C GLU A 466 -7.92 33.69 70.78
N ASN A 467 -8.05 32.49 70.19
CA ASN A 467 -8.02 31.19 70.88
C ASN A 467 -6.73 30.37 70.60
N LEU A 468 -5.73 30.98 69.96
CA LEU A 468 -4.42 30.41 69.61
C LEU A 468 -3.28 31.18 70.30
#